data_AF-A0A6M3JTN0-F1
#
_entry.id   AF-A0A6M3JTN0-F1
#
_cell.length_a   1.000
_cell.length_b   1.000
_cell.length_c   1.000
_cell.angle_alpha   90.00
_cell.angle_beta   90.00
_cell.angle_gamma   90.00
#
_symmetry.space_group_name_H-M   'P 1'
#
loop_
_entity.id
_entity.type
_entity.pdbx_description
1 polymer ?
#
loop_
_entity_poly.entity_id
_entity_poly.type
_entity_poly.pdbx_seq_one_letter_code
_entity_poly.pdbx_strand_id
1 'polypeptide(L)'
;MEENKVEENKVEEKKIFPEATVDGITVKPWKFGVLFQISHFLADILDKMEAKNINFGMDEIGFVPYITIAKIFTIASDSILKIVAITLSMSEEEISNFDIEKGMEITTII
;
A
#
# COMPACT_ATOMS: atom_id res chain seq x y z
N MET A 1 -14.48 51.89 2.14
CA MET A 1 -13.27 51.07 2.36
C MET A 1 -13.75 49.64 2.45
N GLU A 2 -13.81 48.96 1.31
CA GLU A 2 -14.12 47.54 1.27
C GLU A 2 -12.82 46.78 1.53
N GLU A 3 -12.79 46.06 2.64
CA GLU A 3 -11.70 45.17 3.00
C GLU A 3 -11.69 44.00 2.03
N ASN A 4 -10.72 43.99 1.10
CA ASN A 4 -10.44 42.84 0.26
C ASN A 4 -9.98 41.67 1.16
N LYS A 5 -10.87 40.71 1.39
CA LYS A 5 -10.52 39.39 1.90
C LYS A 5 -9.57 38.75 0.89
N VAL A 6 -8.32 38.56 1.31
CA VAL A 6 -7.35 37.72 0.61
C VAL A 6 -7.89 36.30 0.68
N GLU A 7 -8.44 35.80 -0.43
CA GLU A 7 -8.72 34.39 -0.59
C GLU A 7 -7.39 33.63 -0.52
N GLU A 8 -7.20 32.88 0.57
CA GLU A 8 -6.14 31.89 0.67
C GLU A 8 -6.37 30.86 -0.44
N ASN A 9 -5.58 30.98 -1.51
CA ASN A 9 -5.39 29.92 -2.49
C ASN A 9 -4.80 28.70 -1.76
N LYS A 10 -5.68 27.87 -1.19
CA LYS A 10 -5.34 26.52 -0.79
C LYS A 10 -4.93 25.81 -2.08
N VAL A 11 -3.64 25.58 -2.22
CA VAL A 11 -3.11 24.67 -3.22
C VAL A 11 -3.77 23.31 -2.93
N GLU A 12 -4.85 23.00 -3.63
CA GLU A 12 -5.42 21.66 -3.65
C GLU A 12 -4.32 20.75 -4.19
N GLU A 13 -3.60 20.07 -3.30
CA GLU A 13 -2.80 18.91 -3.67
C GLU A 13 -3.71 18.02 -4.51
N LYS A 14 -3.46 17.94 -5.82
CA LYS A 14 -4.20 17.06 -6.72
C LYS A 14 -4.13 15.66 -6.13
N LYS A 15 -5.23 15.17 -5.54
CA LYS A 15 -5.37 13.79 -5.10
C LYS A 15 -5.32 12.94 -6.38
N ILE A 16 -4.17 12.31 -6.65
CA ILE A 16 -3.95 11.50 -7.86
C ILE A 16 -4.77 10.20 -7.79
N PHE A 17 -5.02 9.72 -6.57
CA PHE A 17 -5.84 8.55 -6.30
C PHE A 17 -7.02 8.93 -5.39
N PRO A 18 -8.21 8.34 -5.58
CA PRO A 18 -9.37 8.61 -4.74
C PRO A 18 -9.18 8.05 -3.32
N GLU A 19 -9.82 8.68 -2.34
CA GLU A 19 -9.97 8.10 -1.00
C GLU A 19 -11.03 6.99 -1.06
N ALA A 20 -10.80 5.90 -0.32
CA ALA A 20 -11.74 4.80 -0.21
C ALA A 20 -12.06 4.55 1.26
N THR A 21 -13.30 4.16 1.56
CA THR A 21 -13.69 3.77 2.92
C THR A 21 -14.30 2.38 2.87
N VAL A 22 -13.76 1.47 3.68
CA VAL A 22 -14.23 0.11 3.85
C VAL A 22 -14.43 -0.14 5.34
N ASP A 23 -15.64 -0.54 5.71
CA ASP A 23 -15.98 -0.93 7.08
C ASP A 23 -15.43 0.04 8.17
N GLY A 24 -15.67 1.33 7.94
CA GLY A 24 -15.25 2.42 8.85
C GLY A 24 -13.78 2.82 8.78
N ILE A 25 -12.95 2.14 7.97
CA ILE A 25 -11.54 2.46 7.76
C ILE A 25 -11.39 3.27 6.47
N THR A 26 -10.83 4.47 6.59
CA THR A 26 -10.55 5.33 5.44
C THR A 26 -9.13 5.11 4.94
N VAL A 27 -9.00 4.51 3.76
CA VAL A 27 -7.75 4.38 3.02
C VAL A 27 -7.52 5.67 2.25
N LYS A 28 -6.47 6.42 2.64
CA LYS A 28 -6.09 7.65 1.94
C LYS A 28 -5.12 7.32 0.81
N PRO A 29 -5.21 8.05 -0.31
CA PRO A 29 -4.24 7.90 -1.39
C PRO A 29 -2.84 8.20 -0.89
N TRP A 30 -1.86 7.41 -1.33
CA TRP A 30 -0.48 7.60 -0.95
C TRP A 30 0.01 8.98 -1.39
N LYS A 31 0.35 9.81 -0.41
CA LYS A 31 1.12 11.03 -0.64
C LYS A 31 2.56 10.67 -0.97
N PHE A 32 3.28 11.59 -1.61
CA PHE A 32 4.69 11.38 -1.96
C PHE A 32 5.57 10.97 -0.75
N GLY A 33 5.33 11.56 0.43
CA GLY A 33 6.03 11.17 1.66
C GLY A 33 5.75 9.73 2.10
N VAL A 34 4.51 9.25 1.92
CA VAL A 34 4.12 7.86 2.22
C VAL A 34 4.77 6.90 1.23
N LEU A 35 4.81 7.25 -0.07
CA LEU A 35 5.54 6.47 -1.07
C LEU A 35 7.02 6.31 -0.72
N PHE A 36 7.66 7.36 -0.19
CA PHE A 36 9.06 7.29 0.24
C PHE A 36 9.26 6.38 1.46
N GLN A 37 8.29 6.30 2.38
CA GLN A 37 8.34 5.37 3.50
C GLN A 37 8.14 3.92 3.04
N ILE A 38 7.20 3.69 2.11
CA ILE A 38 6.89 2.38 1.56
C ILE A 38 8.03 1.85 0.67
N SER A 39 8.73 2.74 -0.06
CA SER A 39 9.76 2.35 -1.03
C SER A 39 10.90 1.54 -0.41
N HIS A 40 11.28 1.81 0.83
CA HIS A 40 12.30 1.03 1.53
C HIS A 40 11.88 -0.43 1.73
N PHE A 41 10.61 -0.67 2.08
CA PHE A 41 10.07 -2.03 2.22
C PHE A 41 9.97 -2.74 0.88
N LEU A 42 9.59 -2.02 -0.18
CA LEU A 42 9.57 -2.58 -1.54
C LEU A 42 10.97 -2.94 -2.02
N ALA A 43 11.97 -2.09 -1.75
CA ALA A 43 13.37 -2.38 -2.08
C ALA A 43 13.88 -3.63 -1.35
N ASP A 44 13.60 -3.76 -0.05
CA ASP A 44 13.96 -4.96 0.73
C ASP A 44 13.31 -6.24 0.17
N ILE A 45 12.05 -6.16 -0.29
CA ILE A 45 11.39 -7.29 -0.98
C ILE A 45 12.13 -7.63 -2.28
N LEU A 46 12.49 -6.64 -3.10
CA LEU A 46 13.22 -6.85 -4.35
C LEU A 46 14.59 -7.48 -4.12
N ASP A 47 15.34 -7.00 -3.14
CA ASP A 47 16.65 -7.56 -2.77
C ASP A 47 16.51 -9.03 -2.31
N LYS A 48 15.46 -9.34 -1.53
CA LYS A 48 15.14 -10.73 -1.13
C LYS A 48 14.72 -11.61 -2.31
N MET A 49 14.05 -11.05 -3.31
CA MET A 49 13.71 -11.77 -4.54
C MET A 49 14.97 -12.12 -5.33
N GLU A 50 15.88 -11.16 -5.50
CA GLU A 50 17.14 -11.36 -6.21
C GLU A 50 18.02 -12.40 -5.49
N ALA A 51 18.18 -12.27 -4.17
CA ALA A 51 18.95 -13.23 -3.36
C ALA A 51 18.41 -14.67 -3.44
N LYS A 52 17.09 -14.83 -3.66
CA LYS A 52 16.44 -16.15 -3.82
C LYS A 52 16.26 -16.58 -5.28
N ASN A 53 16.78 -15.81 -6.24
CA ASN A 53 16.58 -16.03 -7.68
C ASN A 53 15.09 -16.20 -8.05
N ILE A 54 14.21 -15.42 -7.42
CA ILE A 54 12.77 -15.43 -7.73
C ILE A 54 12.54 -14.45 -8.87
N ASN A 55 12.27 -14.97 -10.07
CA ASN A 55 11.89 -14.16 -11.22
C ASN A 55 10.37 -14.11 -11.39
N PHE A 56 9.84 -12.95 -11.76
CA PHE A 56 8.50 -12.79 -12.32
C PHE A 56 8.44 -13.38 -13.73
N GLY A 57 8.71 -14.68 -13.86
CA GLY A 57 8.37 -15.39 -15.09
C GLY A 57 6.85 -15.39 -15.25
N MET A 58 6.38 -15.07 -16.44
CA MET A 58 5.00 -15.38 -16.82
C MET A 58 4.95 -16.78 -17.44
N ASP A 59 3.87 -17.49 -17.23
CA ASP A 59 3.57 -18.72 -17.95
C ASP A 59 3.17 -18.42 -19.41
N GLU A 60 2.88 -19.48 -20.17
CA GLU A 60 2.53 -19.39 -21.59
C GLU A 60 1.23 -18.62 -21.86
N ILE A 61 0.45 -18.33 -20.81
CA ILE A 61 -0.85 -17.64 -20.88
C ILE A 61 -0.72 -16.21 -20.33
N GLY A 62 0.48 -15.80 -19.90
CA GLY A 62 0.75 -14.46 -19.37
C GLY A 62 0.46 -14.29 -17.89
N PHE A 63 0.27 -15.37 -17.13
CA PHE A 63 0.06 -15.32 -15.68
C PHE A 63 1.35 -15.60 -14.92
N VAL A 64 1.51 -14.96 -13.76
CA VAL A 64 2.60 -15.32 -12.83
C VAL A 64 2.26 -16.66 -12.17
N PRO A 65 3.14 -17.68 -12.23
CA PRO A 65 2.86 -18.98 -11.61
C PRO A 65 2.55 -18.84 -10.12
N TYR A 66 1.56 -19.60 -9.64
CA TYR A 66 1.16 -19.61 -8.22
C TYR A 66 2.33 -19.84 -7.26
N ILE A 67 3.27 -20.72 -7.64
CA ILE A 67 4.48 -20.99 -6.84
C ILE A 67 5.34 -19.73 -6.69
N THR A 68 5.47 -18.92 -7.75
CA THR A 68 6.19 -17.65 -7.71
C THR A 68 5.49 -16.67 -6.77
N ILE A 69 4.17 -16.56 -6.88
CA ILE A 69 3.34 -15.72 -6.00
C ILE A 69 3.52 -16.13 -4.52
N ALA A 70 3.42 -17.42 -4.22
CA ALA A 70 3.60 -17.93 -2.85
C ALA A 70 5.00 -17.65 -2.29
N LYS A 71 6.05 -17.78 -3.13
CA LYS A 71 7.43 -17.44 -2.74
C LYS A 71 7.57 -15.95 -2.43
N ILE A 72 6.94 -15.07 -3.21
CA ILE A 72 6.93 -13.62 -2.97
C ILE A 72 6.23 -13.31 -1.65
N PHE A 73 5.03 -13.86 -1.41
CA PHE A 73 4.33 -13.66 -0.13
C PHE A 73 5.16 -14.12 1.06
N THR A 74 5.87 -15.25 0.94
CA THR A 74 6.71 -15.76 2.03
C THR A 74 7.84 -14.80 2.41
N ILE A 75 8.45 -14.10 1.45
CA ILE A 75 9.53 -13.15 1.74
C ILE A 75 9.02 -11.75 2.08
N ALA A 76 7.81 -11.42 1.61
CA ALA A 76 7.20 -10.11 1.76
C ALA A 76 6.32 -10.00 2.99
N SER A 77 5.92 -11.11 3.63
CA SER A 77 5.06 -11.18 4.83
C SER A 77 5.25 -10.01 5.80
N ASP A 78 6.46 -9.86 6.33
CA ASP A 78 6.75 -8.86 7.37
C ASP A 78 6.69 -7.43 6.82
N SER A 79 7.02 -7.25 5.55
CA SER A 79 6.99 -5.96 4.86
C SER A 79 5.56 -5.58 4.47
N ILE A 80 4.71 -6.54 4.10
CA ILE A 80 3.30 -6.30 3.74
C ILE A 80 2.55 -5.73 4.94
N LEU A 81 2.70 -6.32 6.13
CA LEU A 81 2.02 -5.83 7.33
C LEU A 81 2.40 -4.37 7.64
N LYS A 82 3.67 -4.01 7.47
CA LYS A 82 4.16 -2.63 7.63
C LYS A 82 3.62 -1.69 6.57
N ILE A 83 3.54 -2.13 5.31
CA ILE A 83 2.96 -1.34 4.22
C ILE A 83 1.48 -1.05 4.50
N VAL A 84 0.73 -2.06 4.97
CA VAL A 84 -0.67 -1.89 5.38
C VAL A 84 -0.77 -0.93 6.57
N ALA A 85 0.06 -1.09 7.60
CA ALA A 85 0.11 -0.19 8.77
C ALA A 85 0.34 1.27 8.40
N ILE A 86 1.33 1.53 7.54
CA ILE A 86 1.62 2.87 7.03
C ILE A 86 0.44 3.41 6.20
N THR A 87 -0.12 2.58 5.33
CA THR A 87 -1.22 2.98 4.44
C THR A 87 -2.48 3.36 5.20
N LEU A 88 -2.82 2.58 6.23
CA LEU A 88 -3.99 2.81 7.06
C LEU A 88 -3.73 3.82 8.19
N SER A 89 -2.46 4.17 8.44
CA SER A 89 -2.06 4.94 9.61
C SER A 89 -2.54 4.30 10.93
N MET A 90 -2.40 2.97 11.02
CA MET A 90 -2.79 2.14 12.16
C MET A 90 -1.60 1.30 12.63
N SER A 91 -1.65 0.81 13.87
CA SER A 91 -0.62 -0.11 14.38
C SER A 91 -0.77 -1.52 13.79
N GLU A 92 0.33 -2.27 13.76
CA GLU A 92 0.33 -3.68 13.32
C GLU A 92 -0.57 -4.55 14.22
N GLU A 93 -0.70 -4.21 15.50
CA GLU A 93 -1.59 -4.89 16.45
C GLU A 93 -3.07 -4.70 16.08
N GLU A 94 -3.48 -3.47 15.77
CA GLU A 94 -4.85 -3.19 15.34
C GLU A 94 -5.20 -3.94 14.05
N ILE A 95 -4.27 -4.03 13.11
CA ILE A 95 -4.47 -4.74 11.83
C ILE A 95 -4.52 -6.25 12.05
N SER A 96 -3.69 -6.79 12.93
CA SER A 96 -3.67 -8.23 13.23
C SER A 96 -4.98 -8.73 13.87
N ASN A 97 -5.77 -7.82 14.43
CA ASN A 97 -7.07 -8.11 14.99
C ASN A 97 -8.23 -8.03 13.97
N PHE A 98 -7.94 -7.73 12.70
CA PHE A 98 -8.96 -7.80 11.65
C PHE A 98 -9.37 -9.25 11.41
N ASP A 99 -10.67 -9.46 11.17
CA ASP A 99 -11.11 -10.72 10.59
C ASP A 99 -10.63 -10.85 9.14
N ILE A 100 -10.69 -12.07 8.61
CA ILE A 100 -10.16 -12.40 7.29
C ILE A 100 -10.92 -11.63 6.19
N GLU A 101 -12.24 -11.47 6.30
CA GLU A 101 -13.04 -10.77 5.28
C GLU A 101 -12.64 -9.30 5.20
N LYS A 102 -12.57 -8.61 6.35
CA LYS A 102 -12.12 -7.23 6.45
C LYS A 102 -10.69 -7.06 5.95
N GLY A 103 -9.77 -7.96 6.33
CA GLY A 103 -8.40 -7.94 5.85
C GLY A 103 -8.29 -8.07 4.33
N MET A 104 -9.09 -8.95 3.73
CA MET A 104 -9.15 -9.12 2.28
C MET A 104 -9.67 -7.88 1.58
N GLU A 105 -10.80 -7.30 2.03
CA GLU A 105 -11.41 -6.12 1.39
C GLU A 105 -10.46 -4.91 1.40
N ILE A 106 -9.79 -4.67 2.53
CA ILE A 106 -8.80 -3.60 2.67
C ILE A 106 -7.62 -3.82 1.71
N THR A 107 -7.11 -5.05 1.61
CA THR A 107 -5.96 -5.36 0.76
C THR A 107 -6.27 -5.16 -0.73
N THR A 108 -7.52 -5.29 -1.16
CA THR A 108 -7.92 -5.01 -2.56
C THR A 108 -7.81 -3.54 -2.96
N ILE A 109 -7.69 -2.64 -1.99
CA ILE A 109 -7.71 -1.17 -2.19
C ILE A 109 -6.31 -0.57 -2.03
N ILE A 110 -5.41 -1.28 -1.34
CA ILE A 110 -4.00 -0.95 -1.14
C ILE A 110 -3.17 -1.49 -2.31
#